data_AF-A0A6P8DFA1-F1
#
_entry.id   AF-A0A6P8DFA1-F1
#
_cell.length_a   1.000
_cell.length_b   1.000
_cell.length_c   1.000
_cell.angle_alpha   90.00
_cell.angle_beta   90.00
_cell.angle_gamma   90.00
#
_symmetry.space_group_name_H-M   'P 1'
#
loop_
_entity.id
_entity.type
_entity.pdbx_description
1 polymer ?
#
loop_
_entity_poly.entity_id
_entity_poly.type
_entity_poly.pdbx_seq_one_letter_code
_entity_poly.pdbx_strand_id
1 'polypeptide(L)'
;MIDLILPSNTEEPQAKQSSIKREREMGSLPHVVEDCMGVLQLYSNGTIFRSKHIDFSRIPVVDDFSVLFKDCLFDKHHNLYLRLYKPAALTATPNITTYYDDSDGNNIIEHNNHNNKIPVVYYLHGGGFCVGSRSWPNSHSCCTRLASGLGALVVAPDYRLAPEHRLPAAMEDAHNSIKWLRDQAKLTGKEEREGGCDSWLRNGVDFDRVFVIGDSSGGNIAHHLAVRFGSYEPEKDLSPVRVRGYILLAPFFGGYARTKSEEGPSEGLLNLEILDRYIYRSNIAYRRGQSWPTYIIRAAEVLEAVDAGRRESGPPTSEPIWTGEPQPRSGGAWTDLGHGGRR
;
A
#
# COMPACT_ATOMS: atom_id res chain seq x y z
N MET A 1 67.83 14.36 72.36
CA MET A 1 66.40 14.39 72.04
C MET A 1 66.29 14.45 70.53
N ILE A 2 65.66 13.45 69.93
CA ILE A 2 65.46 13.31 68.49
C ILE A 2 63.99 13.68 68.25
N ASP A 3 63.73 14.75 67.50
CA ASP A 3 62.39 15.10 66.96
C ASP A 3 62.59 15.45 65.48
N LEU A 4 62.20 14.57 64.54
CA LEU A 4 60.87 14.27 63.99
C LEU A 4 60.39 15.27 62.93
N ILE A 5 60.48 14.80 61.68
CA ILE A 5 59.93 15.34 60.44
C ILE A 5 58.45 14.96 60.36
N LEU A 6 57.57 15.89 59.94
CA LEU A 6 56.23 15.57 59.41
C LEU A 6 55.99 16.34 58.10
N PRO A 7 55.57 15.67 57.00
CA PRO A 7 55.06 16.32 55.80
C PRO A 7 53.53 16.51 55.86
N SER A 8 53.06 17.52 55.14
CA SER A 8 51.67 17.91 54.95
C SER A 8 50.90 16.91 54.08
N ASN A 9 49.85 16.28 54.62
CA ASN A 9 48.84 15.55 53.86
C ASN A 9 47.48 16.25 54.00
N THR A 10 46.95 16.76 52.88
CA THR A 10 45.53 17.06 52.71
C THR A 10 45.05 16.30 51.47
N GLU A 11 44.69 15.04 51.66
CA GLU A 11 43.90 14.29 50.67
C GLU A 11 42.42 14.41 51.05
N GLU A 12 41.66 15.14 50.24
CA GLU A 12 40.20 15.00 50.18
C GLU A 12 39.85 13.60 49.62
N PRO A 13 38.82 12.91 50.14
CA PRO A 13 38.56 11.53 49.77
C PRO A 13 38.01 11.42 48.34
N GLN A 14 38.81 10.82 47.45
CA GLN A 14 38.50 10.43 46.06
C GLN A 14 37.17 9.67 45.89
N ALA A 15 36.58 9.15 46.97
CA ALA A 15 35.28 8.47 46.98
C ALA A 15 34.09 9.38 46.66
N LYS A 16 34.14 10.69 46.97
CA LYS A 16 33.04 11.62 46.61
C LYS A 16 33.07 12.04 45.14
N GLN A 17 34.27 12.24 44.58
CA GLN A 17 34.44 12.56 43.16
C GLN A 17 34.20 11.34 42.25
N SER A 18 34.45 10.12 42.72
CA SER A 18 34.11 8.90 41.97
C SER A 18 32.60 8.61 41.96
N SER A 19 31.86 8.93 43.03
CA SER A 19 30.39 8.88 43.02
C SER A 19 29.77 9.96 42.12
N ILE A 20 30.29 11.18 42.12
CA ILE A 20 29.83 12.26 41.22
C ILE A 20 30.23 11.99 39.75
N LYS A 21 31.36 11.30 39.50
CA LYS A 21 31.72 10.80 38.16
C LYS A 21 30.84 9.64 37.71
N ARG A 22 30.50 8.70 38.61
CA ARG A 22 29.60 7.57 38.31
C ARG A 22 28.16 8.02 38.05
N GLU A 23 27.68 9.07 38.72
CA GLU A 23 26.38 9.68 38.41
C GLU A 23 26.38 10.44 37.07
N ARG A 24 27.53 10.97 36.63
CA ARG A 24 27.68 11.62 35.32
C ARG A 24 27.83 10.66 34.13
N GLU A 25 28.04 9.37 34.38
CA GLU A 25 28.09 8.31 33.36
C GLU A 25 26.80 7.49 33.24
N MET A 26 25.75 7.84 33.99
CA MET A 26 24.40 7.38 33.65
C MET A 26 23.88 8.26 32.52
N GLY A 27 24.03 7.81 31.28
CA GLY A 27 23.35 8.41 30.14
C GLY A 27 21.86 8.60 30.47
N SER A 28 21.29 9.75 30.06
CA SER A 28 19.87 10.04 30.33
C SER A 28 18.99 8.85 29.93
N LEU A 29 17.98 8.53 30.74
CA LEU A 29 17.00 7.49 30.39
C LEU A 29 16.46 7.71 28.96
N PRO A 30 16.23 6.64 28.19
CA PRO A 30 15.64 6.77 26.86
C PRO A 30 14.35 7.58 26.93
N HIS A 31 14.26 8.63 26.12
CA HIS A 31 13.08 9.48 26.00
C HIS A 31 12.62 9.50 24.55
N VAL A 32 11.34 9.78 24.33
CA VAL A 32 10.77 9.86 22.98
C VAL A 32 11.37 11.07 22.26
N VAL A 33 11.99 10.82 21.11
CA VAL A 33 12.53 11.85 20.21
C VAL A 33 11.61 12.08 19.01
N GLU A 34 10.80 11.08 18.66
CA GLU A 34 9.74 11.24 17.68
C GLU A 34 8.50 10.46 18.08
N ASP A 35 7.33 11.07 17.89
CA ASP A 35 6.03 10.43 18.06
C ASP A 35 5.23 10.52 16.76
N CYS A 36 4.57 9.44 16.39
CA CYS A 36 3.64 9.34 15.29
C CYS A 36 2.26 8.98 15.85
N MET A 37 1.55 10.00 16.35
CA MET A 37 0.17 9.89 16.82
C MET A 37 -0.02 8.83 17.93
N GLY A 38 1.01 8.55 18.74
CA GLY A 38 1.02 7.50 19.76
C GLY A 38 1.07 6.08 19.21
N VAL A 39 1.05 5.89 17.89
CA VAL A 39 1.11 4.57 17.24
C VAL A 39 2.55 4.07 17.14
N LEU A 40 3.47 4.97 16.83
CA LEU A 40 4.89 4.67 16.64
C LEU A 40 5.71 5.75 17.37
N GLN A 41 6.63 5.33 18.22
CA GLN A 41 7.54 6.21 18.96
C GLN A 41 8.99 5.76 18.74
N LEU A 42 9.87 6.72 18.44
CA LEU A 42 11.32 6.53 18.38
C LEU A 42 11.94 7.13 19.64
N TYR A 43 12.78 6.36 20.32
CA TYR A 43 13.48 6.78 21.52
C TYR A 43 14.90 7.26 21.19
N SER A 44 15.46 8.09 22.06
CA SER A 44 16.80 8.68 21.93
C SER A 44 17.93 7.65 21.82
N ASN A 45 17.72 6.43 22.30
CA ASN A 45 18.65 5.30 22.17
C ASN A 45 18.45 4.47 20.87
N GLY A 46 17.59 4.93 19.95
CA GLY A 46 17.24 4.23 18.71
C GLY A 46 16.20 3.12 18.85
N THR A 47 15.66 2.89 20.05
CA THR A 47 14.59 1.90 20.27
C THR A 47 13.30 2.39 19.63
N ILE A 48 12.58 1.48 18.98
CA ILE A 48 11.30 1.75 18.34
C ILE A 48 10.21 1.06 19.13
N PHE A 49 9.15 1.80 19.45
CA PHE A 49 7.95 1.29 20.09
C PHE A 49 6.75 1.43 19.16
N ARG A 50 5.96 0.36 19.03
CA ARG A 50 4.68 0.37 18.32
C ARG A 50 3.55 0.04 19.30
N SER A 51 2.57 0.93 19.39
CA SER A 51 1.40 0.70 20.24
C SER A 51 0.60 -0.50 19.74
N LYS A 52 0.21 -1.37 20.67
CA LYS A 52 -0.76 -2.46 20.43
C LYS A 52 -2.21 -2.00 20.59
N HIS A 53 -2.42 -0.82 21.17
CA HIS A 53 -3.73 -0.25 21.46
C HIS A 53 -3.85 1.07 20.70
N ILE A 54 -4.49 1.00 19.55
CA ILE A 54 -4.80 2.15 18.72
C ILE A 54 -6.30 2.38 18.85
N ASP A 55 -6.67 3.59 19.27
CA ASP A 55 -8.08 3.94 19.43
C ASP A 55 -8.71 4.20 18.06
N PHE A 56 -9.56 3.27 17.64
CA PHE A 56 -10.38 3.38 16.43
C PHE A 56 -11.84 3.69 16.74
N SER A 57 -12.18 4.19 17.94
CA SER A 57 -13.56 4.51 18.35
C SER A 57 -14.30 5.42 17.37
N ARG A 58 -13.57 6.22 16.60
CA ARG A 58 -14.12 7.12 15.55
C ARG A 58 -14.35 6.45 14.20
N ILE A 59 -13.94 5.19 14.01
CA ILE A 59 -14.07 4.42 12.78
C ILE A 59 -14.84 3.13 13.10
N PRO A 60 -16.18 3.21 13.23
CA PRO A 60 -16.98 2.03 13.51
C PRO A 60 -16.85 1.01 12.37
N VAL A 61 -16.55 -0.24 12.72
CA VAL A 61 -16.65 -1.36 11.78
C VAL A 61 -18.10 -1.83 11.79
N VAL A 62 -18.74 -1.78 10.62
CA VAL A 62 -20.08 -2.34 10.41
C VAL A 62 -19.90 -3.67 9.70
N ASP A 63 -20.30 -4.76 10.35
CA ASP A 63 -20.35 -6.10 9.76
C ASP A 63 -21.81 -6.52 9.62
N ASP A 64 -22.30 -6.55 8.39
CA ASP A 64 -23.63 -7.03 8.01
C ASP A 64 -23.59 -8.48 7.48
N PHE A 65 -22.45 -9.16 7.64
CA PHE A 65 -22.17 -10.51 7.15
C PHE A 65 -22.26 -10.66 5.62
N SER A 66 -22.33 -9.55 4.87
CA SER A 66 -22.37 -9.58 3.40
C SER A 66 -21.03 -9.98 2.77
N VAL A 67 -19.93 -9.86 3.53
CA VAL A 67 -18.57 -10.20 3.10
C VAL A 67 -17.91 -11.08 4.15
N LEU A 68 -17.45 -12.26 3.72
CA LEU A 68 -16.62 -13.14 4.53
C LEU A 68 -15.17 -12.68 4.42
N PHE A 69 -14.39 -12.84 5.48
CA PHE A 69 -12.95 -12.61 5.44
C PHE A 69 -12.16 -13.65 6.23
N LYS A 70 -10.89 -13.86 5.85
CA LYS A 70 -9.93 -14.70 6.58
C LYS A 70 -8.49 -14.24 6.36
N ASP A 71 -7.63 -14.58 7.30
CA ASP A 71 -6.20 -14.28 7.21
C ASP A 71 -5.39 -15.49 6.71
N CYS A 72 -4.42 -15.23 5.86
CA CYS A 72 -3.51 -16.23 5.29
C CYS A 72 -2.07 -15.77 5.48
N LEU A 73 -1.20 -16.66 5.95
CA LEU A 73 0.24 -16.43 5.97
C LEU A 73 0.78 -16.56 4.54
N PHE A 74 1.36 -15.48 3.98
CA PHE A 74 1.89 -15.50 2.61
C PHE A 74 3.42 -15.45 2.55
N ASP A 75 4.07 -14.90 3.59
CA ASP A 75 5.53 -14.89 3.72
C ASP A 75 5.93 -15.40 5.12
N LYS A 76 6.44 -16.64 5.17
CA LYS A 76 6.92 -17.27 6.41
C LYS A 76 8.18 -16.62 6.97
N HIS A 77 9.06 -16.12 6.09
CA HIS A 77 10.35 -15.58 6.50
C HIS A 77 10.18 -14.26 7.27
N HIS A 78 9.26 -13.42 6.80
CA HIS A 78 8.96 -12.13 7.44
C HIS A 78 7.72 -12.18 8.34
N ASN A 79 7.08 -13.34 8.47
CA ASN A 79 5.84 -13.54 9.22
C ASN A 79 4.73 -12.55 8.77
N LEU A 80 4.56 -12.39 7.45
CA LEU A 80 3.56 -11.49 6.87
C LEU A 80 2.30 -12.23 6.45
N TYR A 81 1.18 -11.62 6.80
CA TYR A 81 -0.15 -12.11 6.53
C TYR A 81 -0.84 -11.22 5.50
N LEU A 82 -1.78 -11.80 4.77
CA LEU A 82 -2.75 -11.09 3.98
C LEU A 82 -4.15 -11.46 4.46
N ARG A 83 -5.12 -10.59 4.19
CA ARG A 83 -6.53 -10.86 4.43
C ARG A 83 -7.24 -11.00 3.11
N LEU A 84 -7.95 -12.12 2.96
CA LEU A 84 -8.86 -12.35 1.84
C LEU A 84 -10.26 -11.89 2.24
N TYR A 85 -10.97 -11.25 1.33
CA TYR A 85 -12.38 -10.90 1.46
C TYR A 85 -13.16 -11.44 0.27
N LYS A 86 -14.30 -12.05 0.52
CA LYS A 86 -15.17 -12.65 -0.50
C LYS A 86 -16.64 -12.32 -0.21
N PRO A 87 -17.43 -11.86 -1.19
CA PRO A 87 -18.87 -11.71 -1.02
C PRO A 87 -19.54 -13.02 -0.59
N ALA A 88 -20.37 -12.96 0.45
CA ALA A 88 -21.05 -14.13 1.01
C ALA A 88 -22.00 -14.78 0.00
N ALA A 89 -22.68 -13.97 -0.82
CA ALA A 89 -23.59 -14.45 -1.87
C ALA A 89 -22.93 -15.42 -2.87
N LEU A 90 -21.62 -15.28 -3.11
CA LEU A 90 -20.85 -16.13 -4.02
C LEU A 90 -20.42 -17.47 -3.40
N THR A 91 -20.82 -17.74 -2.16
CA THR A 91 -20.70 -19.06 -1.54
C THR A 91 -21.99 -19.87 -1.62
N ALA A 92 -23.12 -19.23 -1.98
CA ALA A 92 -24.46 -19.80 -1.88
C ALA A 92 -25.08 -20.29 -3.21
N THR A 93 -24.47 -19.99 -4.37
CA THR A 93 -24.97 -20.49 -5.67
C THR A 93 -24.22 -21.76 -6.10
N PRO A 94 -24.79 -22.96 -5.90
CA PRO A 94 -24.38 -24.12 -6.70
C PRO A 94 -24.75 -23.85 -8.16
N ASN A 95 -23.98 -24.40 -9.10
CA ASN A 95 -24.31 -24.35 -10.52
C ASN A 95 -25.74 -24.89 -10.72
N ILE A 96 -26.71 -23.99 -10.97
CA ILE A 96 -28.08 -24.40 -11.25
C ILE A 96 -28.08 -24.98 -12.66
N THR A 97 -28.17 -26.30 -12.75
CA THR A 97 -28.54 -26.98 -13.99
C THR A 97 -30.04 -26.81 -14.16
N THR A 98 -30.45 -25.99 -15.13
CA THR A 98 -31.86 -25.81 -15.49
C THR A 98 -32.23 -26.88 -16.51
N TYR A 99 -33.31 -27.62 -16.26
CA TYR A 99 -33.86 -28.59 -17.21
C TYR A 99 -34.99 -27.92 -17.99
N TYR A 100 -34.93 -27.97 -19.32
CA TYR A 100 -36.05 -27.64 -20.19
C TYR A 100 -36.42 -28.87 -21.02
N ASP A 101 -37.71 -29.18 -21.10
CA ASP A 101 -38.26 -30.11 -22.09
C ASP A 101 -38.40 -29.37 -23.42
N ASP A 102 -37.66 -29.82 -24.43
CA ASP A 102 -38.00 -29.53 -25.82
C ASP A 102 -39.27 -30.33 -26.17
N SER A 103 -40.11 -29.77 -27.04
CA SER A 103 -41.17 -30.45 -27.80
C SER A 103 -40.77 -31.81 -28.40
N ASP A 104 -39.48 -32.08 -28.59
CA ASP A 104 -38.95 -33.36 -29.10
C ASP A 104 -38.47 -34.35 -28.02
N GLY A 105 -38.66 -34.07 -26.71
CA GLY A 105 -38.35 -35.01 -25.62
C GLY A 105 -36.86 -35.23 -25.34
N ASN A 106 -36.00 -34.37 -25.87
CA ASN A 106 -34.57 -34.37 -25.57
C ASN A 106 -34.27 -33.40 -24.42
N ASN A 107 -33.60 -33.89 -23.38
CA ASN A 107 -33.05 -33.05 -22.31
C ASN A 107 -31.94 -32.16 -22.88
N ILE A 108 -32.21 -30.87 -23.09
CA ILE A 108 -31.18 -29.90 -23.44
C ILE A 108 -30.50 -29.46 -22.14
N ILE A 109 -29.25 -29.90 -21.93
CA ILE A 109 -28.43 -29.40 -20.82
C ILE A 109 -27.84 -28.06 -21.26
N GLU A 110 -28.51 -26.96 -20.98
CA GLU A 110 -27.85 -25.65 -20.99
C GLU A 110 -26.96 -25.55 -19.75
N HIS A 111 -25.69 -25.87 -19.92
CA HIS A 111 -24.68 -25.33 -19.02
C HIS A 111 -24.69 -23.81 -19.23
N ASN A 112 -25.33 -23.08 -18.31
CA ASN A 112 -25.15 -21.63 -18.18
C ASN A 112 -23.66 -21.39 -17.89
N ASN A 113 -22.85 -21.36 -18.94
CA ASN A 113 -21.43 -21.13 -18.92
C ASN A 113 -21.17 -19.62 -18.79
N HIS A 114 -21.99 -18.94 -17.98
CA HIS A 114 -21.58 -17.67 -17.42
C HIS A 114 -20.35 -18.00 -16.60
N ASN A 115 -19.20 -17.62 -17.13
CA ASN A 115 -17.89 -17.67 -16.52
C ASN A 115 -17.94 -16.80 -15.25
N ASN A 116 -18.59 -17.31 -14.20
CA ASN A 116 -18.93 -16.68 -12.92
C ASN A 116 -17.69 -16.45 -12.05
N LYS A 117 -16.53 -16.29 -12.69
CA LYS A 117 -15.29 -15.95 -12.05
C LYS A 117 -15.31 -14.48 -11.68
N ILE A 118 -14.95 -14.18 -10.44
CA ILE A 118 -14.86 -12.80 -9.96
C ILE A 118 -13.45 -12.26 -10.15
N PRO A 119 -13.30 -10.94 -10.42
CA PRO A 119 -11.99 -10.32 -10.48
C PRO A 119 -11.31 -10.33 -9.10
N VAL A 120 -9.99 -10.13 -9.10
CA VAL A 120 -9.20 -9.94 -7.88
C VAL A 120 -8.81 -8.47 -7.74
N VAL A 121 -8.96 -7.93 -6.54
CA VAL A 121 -8.55 -6.56 -6.20
C VAL A 121 -7.55 -6.62 -5.06
N TYR A 122 -6.32 -6.19 -5.29
CA TYR A 122 -5.35 -5.94 -4.22
C TYR A 122 -5.60 -4.59 -3.59
N TYR A 123 -5.73 -4.53 -2.26
CA TYR A 123 -5.75 -3.28 -1.51
C TYR A 123 -4.48 -3.11 -0.69
N LEU A 124 -3.71 -2.08 -1.00
CA LEU A 124 -2.50 -1.68 -0.29
C LEU A 124 -2.81 -0.47 0.59
N HIS A 125 -2.71 -0.63 1.90
CA HIS A 125 -3.10 0.41 2.84
C HIS A 125 -2.13 1.60 2.85
N GLY A 126 -2.61 2.77 3.25
CA GLY A 126 -1.81 3.96 3.54
C GLY A 126 -1.09 3.94 4.90
N GLY A 127 -0.51 5.08 5.27
CA GLY A 127 0.19 5.27 6.55
C GLY A 127 1.67 5.68 6.44
N GLY A 128 2.06 6.29 5.33
CA GLY A 128 3.41 6.85 5.15
C GLY A 128 4.53 5.82 5.28
N PHE A 129 4.24 4.55 4.95
CA PHE A 129 5.10 3.37 5.17
C PHE A 129 5.45 3.07 6.63
N CYS A 130 4.95 3.86 7.58
CA CYS A 130 5.34 3.79 8.98
C CYS A 130 4.25 3.23 9.87
N VAL A 131 2.98 3.36 9.47
CA VAL A 131 1.82 2.88 10.22
C VAL A 131 0.83 2.19 9.29
N GLY A 132 -0.17 1.52 9.85
CA GLY A 132 -1.20 0.78 9.12
C GLY A 132 -1.11 -0.73 9.32
N SER A 133 -2.19 -1.41 8.99
CA SER A 133 -2.25 -2.87 8.85
C SER A 133 -3.47 -3.25 8.02
N ARG A 134 -3.44 -4.44 7.40
CA ARG A 134 -4.62 -5.09 6.81
C ARG A 134 -5.78 -5.22 7.80
N SER A 135 -5.50 -5.30 9.10
CA SER A 135 -6.49 -5.60 10.14
C SER A 135 -7.15 -4.36 10.74
N TRP A 136 -6.65 -3.17 10.44
CA TRP A 136 -7.20 -1.93 10.99
C TRP A 136 -8.60 -1.62 10.45
N PRO A 137 -9.49 -1.01 11.27
CA PRO A 137 -10.88 -0.71 10.90
C PRO A 137 -11.06 0.04 9.57
N ASN A 138 -10.20 1.01 9.27
CA ASN A 138 -10.26 1.76 8.01
C ASN A 138 -9.92 0.86 6.80
N SER A 139 -8.84 0.08 6.89
CA SER A 139 -8.44 -0.88 5.86
C SER A 139 -9.54 -1.94 5.67
N HIS A 140 -10.06 -2.48 6.77
CA HIS A 140 -11.09 -3.50 6.76
C HIS A 140 -12.38 -3.00 6.13
N SER A 141 -12.87 -1.82 6.55
CA SER A 141 -14.10 -1.24 5.99
C SER A 141 -13.96 -0.93 4.50
N CYS A 142 -12.79 -0.46 4.07
CA CYS A 142 -12.49 -0.26 2.65
C CYS A 142 -12.58 -1.58 1.87
N CYS A 143 -11.92 -2.63 2.35
CA CYS A 143 -11.91 -3.95 1.70
C CYS A 143 -13.30 -4.59 1.64
N THR A 144 -14.10 -4.48 2.71
CA THR A 144 -15.49 -4.96 2.74
C THR A 144 -16.35 -4.24 1.69
N ARG A 145 -16.20 -2.92 1.56
CA ARG A 145 -16.90 -2.13 0.54
C ARG A 145 -16.44 -2.47 -0.88
N LEU A 146 -15.15 -2.69 -1.09
CA LEU A 146 -14.61 -3.11 -2.38
C LEU A 146 -15.13 -4.50 -2.76
N ALA A 147 -15.11 -5.46 -1.84
CA ALA A 147 -15.56 -6.83 -2.09
C ALA A 147 -17.05 -6.87 -2.47
N SER A 148 -17.91 -6.28 -1.64
CA SER A 148 -19.36 -6.23 -1.85
C SER A 148 -19.74 -5.39 -3.07
N GLY A 149 -19.20 -4.18 -3.20
CA GLY A 149 -19.57 -3.22 -4.24
C GLY A 149 -19.10 -3.61 -5.64
N LEU A 150 -17.97 -4.31 -5.75
CA LEU A 150 -17.42 -4.75 -7.04
C LEU A 150 -17.72 -6.21 -7.37
N GLY A 151 -18.29 -6.97 -6.41
CA GLY A 151 -18.42 -8.43 -6.55
C GLY A 151 -17.08 -9.09 -6.78
N ALA A 152 -16.05 -8.69 -6.03
CA ALA A 152 -14.65 -9.07 -6.26
C ALA A 152 -14.05 -9.80 -5.06
N LEU A 153 -13.03 -10.64 -5.32
CA LEU A 153 -12.16 -11.13 -4.26
C LEU A 153 -11.16 -10.01 -3.91
N VAL A 154 -11.14 -9.54 -2.67
CA VAL A 154 -10.16 -8.54 -2.23
C VAL A 154 -9.02 -9.22 -1.48
N VAL A 155 -7.78 -8.85 -1.80
CA VAL A 155 -6.55 -9.31 -1.15
C VAL A 155 -5.87 -8.11 -0.51
N ALA A 156 -5.76 -8.09 0.81
CA ALA A 156 -5.11 -7.00 1.56
C ALA A 156 -3.87 -7.53 2.31
N PRO A 157 -2.66 -7.43 1.72
CA PRO A 157 -1.43 -7.84 2.39
C PRO A 157 -1.00 -6.83 3.45
N ASP A 158 -0.46 -7.31 4.56
CA ASP A 158 0.46 -6.52 5.38
C ASP A 158 1.80 -6.41 4.63
N TYR A 159 2.49 -5.29 4.84
CA TYR A 159 3.86 -5.08 4.40
C TYR A 159 4.70 -4.56 5.58
N ARG A 160 6.00 -4.82 5.58
CA ARG A 160 6.88 -4.37 6.65
C ARG A 160 6.95 -2.85 6.71
N LEU A 161 6.91 -2.32 7.93
CA LEU A 161 6.85 -0.89 8.19
C LEU A 161 8.21 -0.31 8.57
N ALA A 162 8.43 0.92 8.15
CA ALA A 162 9.53 1.75 8.59
C ALA A 162 9.27 2.32 10.00
N PRO A 163 10.32 2.62 10.79
CA PRO A 163 11.74 2.63 10.41
C PRO A 163 12.50 1.31 10.61
N GLU A 164 11.89 0.27 11.19
CA GLU A 164 12.50 -1.06 11.35
C GLU A 164 12.86 -1.68 10.00
N HIS A 165 11.96 -1.51 9.03
CA HIS A 165 12.12 -2.02 7.67
C HIS A 165 11.90 -0.88 6.67
N ARG A 166 12.97 -0.13 6.43
CA ARG A 166 12.98 0.98 5.46
C ARG A 166 12.76 0.48 4.03
N LEU A 167 12.38 1.38 3.12
CA LEU A 167 12.23 1.08 1.70
C LEU A 167 13.56 0.52 1.13
N PRO A 168 13.51 -0.49 0.25
CA PRO A 168 12.33 -0.99 -0.49
C PRO A 168 11.56 -2.15 0.17
N ALA A 169 11.69 -2.42 1.47
CA ALA A 169 11.05 -3.59 2.10
C ALA A 169 9.54 -3.72 1.79
N ALA A 170 8.78 -2.64 1.94
CA ALA A 170 7.35 -2.63 1.61
C ALA A 170 7.04 -2.94 0.13
N MET A 171 7.92 -2.51 -0.79
CA MET A 171 7.78 -2.76 -2.22
C MET A 171 7.98 -4.24 -2.55
N GLU A 172 9.00 -4.86 -1.93
CA GLU A 172 9.26 -6.29 -2.09
C GLU A 172 8.18 -7.15 -1.46
N ASP A 173 7.64 -6.74 -0.31
CA ASP A 173 6.55 -7.48 0.35
C ASP A 173 5.27 -7.47 -0.49
N ALA A 174 4.90 -6.31 -1.06
CA ALA A 174 3.76 -6.21 -1.96
C ALA A 174 3.97 -7.02 -3.25
N HIS A 175 5.17 -6.99 -3.82
CA HIS A 175 5.51 -7.83 -4.97
C HIS A 175 5.41 -9.33 -4.64
N ASN A 176 5.98 -9.76 -3.51
CA ASN A 176 5.90 -11.14 -3.04
C ASN A 176 4.45 -11.58 -2.79
N SER A 177 3.58 -10.69 -2.33
CA SER A 177 2.15 -10.99 -2.15
C SER A 177 1.44 -11.29 -3.47
N ILE A 178 1.86 -10.68 -4.59
CA ILE A 178 1.32 -10.96 -5.93
C ILE A 178 1.91 -12.28 -6.48
N LYS A 179 3.20 -12.54 -6.22
CA LYS A 179 3.80 -13.86 -6.55
C LYS A 179 3.11 -14.99 -5.78
N TRP A 180 2.72 -14.75 -4.54
CA TRP A 180 1.90 -15.70 -3.77
C TRP A 180 0.58 -16.00 -4.48
N LEU A 181 -0.16 -14.98 -4.96
CA LEU A 181 -1.42 -15.22 -5.69
C LEU A 181 -1.19 -16.00 -6.99
N ARG A 182 -0.12 -15.70 -7.73
CA ARG A 182 0.29 -16.50 -8.89
C ARG A 182 0.50 -17.96 -8.51
N ASP A 183 1.19 -18.21 -7.40
CA ASP A 183 1.46 -19.57 -6.95
C ASP A 183 0.16 -20.28 -6.54
N GLN A 184 -0.78 -19.57 -5.90
CA GLN A 184 -2.13 -20.07 -5.65
C GLN A 184 -2.87 -20.40 -6.95
N ALA A 185 -2.80 -19.51 -7.95
CA ALA A 185 -3.41 -19.70 -9.26
C ALA A 185 -2.87 -20.92 -10.01
N LYS A 186 -1.56 -21.20 -9.89
CA LYS A 186 -0.93 -22.41 -10.48
C LYS A 186 -1.39 -23.71 -9.81
N LEU A 187 -1.90 -23.64 -8.59
CA LEU A 187 -2.35 -24.80 -7.82
C LEU A 187 -3.84 -25.13 -8.04
N THR A 188 -4.63 -24.25 -8.66
CA THR A 188 -6.09 -24.44 -8.82
C THR A 188 -6.49 -25.63 -9.70
N GLY A 189 -5.55 -26.23 -10.43
CA GLY A 189 -5.77 -27.39 -11.31
C GLY A 189 -5.06 -28.68 -10.87
N LYS A 190 -4.48 -28.75 -9.67
CA LYS A 190 -3.76 -29.94 -9.19
C LYS A 190 -4.51 -30.58 -8.01
N GLU A 191 -4.71 -31.90 -8.06
CA GLU A 191 -5.33 -32.67 -6.97
C GLU A 191 -4.59 -32.47 -5.64
N GLU A 192 -5.36 -32.53 -4.55
CA GLU A 192 -4.89 -32.27 -3.19
C GLU A 192 -3.69 -33.14 -2.82
N ARG A 193 -2.51 -32.52 -2.81
CA ARG A 193 -1.40 -33.00 -1.98
C ARG A 193 -1.05 -31.89 -1.01
N GLU A 194 -0.87 -32.33 0.23
CA GLU A 194 -0.84 -31.54 1.47
C GLU A 194 -0.01 -30.25 1.34
N GLY A 195 -0.66 -29.11 1.61
CA GLY A 195 -0.11 -27.75 1.39
C GLY A 195 -0.78 -26.96 0.24
N GLY A 196 -1.99 -27.34 -0.15
CA GLY A 196 -2.66 -26.92 -1.40
C GLY A 196 -3.17 -25.48 -1.50
N CYS A 197 -3.71 -25.17 -2.68
CA CYS A 197 -4.38 -23.91 -3.00
C CYS A 197 -5.46 -23.56 -1.95
N ASP A 198 -5.50 -22.30 -1.52
CA ASP A 198 -6.55 -21.77 -0.65
C ASP A 198 -7.92 -22.02 -1.27
N SER A 199 -8.86 -22.58 -0.50
CA SER A 199 -10.17 -23.00 -1.01
C SER A 199 -10.98 -21.88 -1.66
N TRP A 200 -10.73 -20.61 -1.31
CA TRP A 200 -11.41 -19.45 -1.92
C TRP A 200 -10.83 -19.11 -3.30
N LEU A 201 -9.62 -19.57 -3.61
CA LEU A 201 -8.91 -19.31 -4.85
C LEU A 201 -9.05 -20.44 -5.88
N ARG A 202 -9.45 -21.64 -5.45
CA ARG A 202 -9.55 -22.84 -6.31
C ARG A 202 -10.53 -22.69 -7.46
N ASN A 203 -11.72 -22.13 -7.20
CA ASN A 203 -12.81 -22.05 -8.17
C ASN A 203 -13.46 -20.66 -8.13
N GLY A 204 -13.87 -20.16 -9.30
CA GLY A 204 -14.63 -18.91 -9.39
C GLY A 204 -13.79 -17.63 -9.21
N VAL A 205 -12.47 -17.70 -9.35
CA VAL A 205 -11.58 -16.52 -9.36
C VAL A 205 -10.97 -16.34 -10.74
N ASP A 206 -10.97 -15.11 -11.22
CA ASP A 206 -10.42 -14.72 -12.51
C ASP A 206 -9.04 -14.08 -12.34
N PHE A 207 -8.00 -14.91 -12.43
CA PHE A 207 -6.60 -14.45 -12.32
C PHE A 207 -6.15 -13.59 -13.51
N ASP A 208 -6.92 -13.52 -14.60
CA ASP A 208 -6.64 -12.61 -15.72
C ASP A 208 -7.21 -11.20 -15.49
N ARG A 209 -8.09 -11.03 -14.49
CA ARG A 209 -8.67 -9.74 -14.07
C ARG A 209 -8.23 -9.35 -12.67
N VAL A 210 -6.93 -9.06 -12.53
CA VAL A 210 -6.38 -8.52 -11.27
C VAL A 210 -6.21 -7.00 -11.34
N PHE A 211 -6.63 -6.29 -10.31
CA PHE A 211 -6.44 -4.84 -10.16
C PHE A 211 -5.71 -4.53 -8.87
N VAL A 212 -4.87 -3.50 -8.85
CA VAL A 212 -4.16 -3.06 -7.64
C VAL A 212 -4.64 -1.66 -7.28
N ILE A 213 -5.22 -1.52 -6.09
CA ILE A 213 -5.63 -0.25 -5.50
C ILE A 213 -4.78 0.04 -4.26
N GLY A 214 -4.42 1.30 -4.06
CA GLY A 214 -3.79 1.71 -2.81
C GLY A 214 -3.99 3.18 -2.50
N ASP A 215 -4.09 3.49 -1.21
CA ASP A 215 -4.21 4.86 -0.70
C ASP A 215 -2.89 5.36 -0.11
N SER A 216 -2.56 6.64 -0.27
CA SER A 216 -1.36 7.24 0.32
C SER A 216 -0.10 6.44 -0.03
N SER A 217 0.65 5.94 0.97
CA SER A 217 1.82 5.07 0.75
C SER A 217 1.48 3.81 -0.05
N GLY A 218 0.30 3.23 0.13
CA GLY A 218 -0.18 2.10 -0.67
C GLY A 218 -0.36 2.45 -2.15
N GLY A 219 -0.78 3.69 -2.45
CA GLY A 219 -0.82 4.20 -3.82
C GLY A 219 0.58 4.35 -4.43
N ASN A 220 1.57 4.75 -3.63
CA ASN A 220 2.96 4.75 -4.06
C ASN A 220 3.47 3.32 -4.34
N ILE A 221 3.15 2.34 -3.48
CA ILE A 221 3.50 0.93 -3.73
C ILE A 221 2.85 0.42 -5.02
N ALA A 222 1.56 0.69 -5.22
CA ALA A 222 0.84 0.32 -6.44
C ALA A 222 1.51 0.89 -7.70
N HIS A 223 2.00 2.14 -7.64
CA HIS A 223 2.77 2.73 -8.73
C HIS A 223 4.08 1.96 -9.01
N HIS A 224 4.87 1.62 -7.99
CA HIS A 224 6.11 0.85 -8.20
C HIS A 224 5.86 -0.56 -8.75
N LEU A 225 4.75 -1.19 -8.35
CA LEU A 225 4.32 -2.45 -8.95
C LEU A 225 3.98 -2.27 -10.44
N ALA A 226 3.34 -1.17 -10.82
CA ALA A 226 3.05 -0.85 -12.22
C ALA A 226 4.32 -0.70 -13.05
N VAL A 227 5.32 0.04 -12.54
CA VAL A 227 6.62 0.17 -13.21
C VAL A 227 7.32 -1.18 -13.34
N ARG A 228 7.33 -1.96 -12.25
CA ARG A 228 7.99 -3.27 -12.21
C ARG A 228 7.37 -4.26 -13.19
N PHE A 229 6.04 -4.31 -13.28
CA PHE A 229 5.32 -5.22 -14.18
C PHE A 229 5.07 -4.63 -15.59
N GLY A 230 5.32 -3.35 -15.81
CA GLY A 230 5.26 -2.73 -17.14
C GLY A 230 6.59 -2.80 -17.90
N SER A 231 7.69 -3.12 -17.23
CA SER A 231 9.04 -3.22 -17.84
C SER A 231 9.24 -4.55 -18.59
N TYR A 232 10.02 -4.52 -19.68
CA TYR A 232 10.10 -5.40 -20.87
C TYR A 232 10.06 -6.96 -20.73
N GLU A 233 10.01 -7.57 -19.54
CA GLU A 233 9.90 -9.05 -19.37
C GLU A 233 8.89 -9.52 -18.27
N PRO A 234 7.63 -9.01 -18.19
CA PRO A 234 6.77 -9.27 -17.03
C PRO A 234 5.80 -10.46 -17.18
N GLU A 235 5.38 -10.80 -18.40
CA GLU A 235 4.31 -11.80 -18.62
C GLU A 235 4.72 -13.23 -18.26
N LYS A 236 6.02 -13.55 -18.25
CA LYS A 236 6.50 -14.89 -17.86
C LYS A 236 6.57 -15.11 -16.36
N ASP A 237 6.92 -14.10 -15.54
CA ASP A 237 7.06 -14.31 -14.09
C ASP A 237 5.69 -14.32 -13.38
N LEU A 238 4.66 -13.63 -13.89
CA LEU A 238 3.35 -13.57 -13.21
C LEU A 238 2.27 -14.52 -13.75
N SER A 239 2.43 -15.12 -14.92
CA SER A 239 1.43 -16.04 -15.47
C SER A 239 1.08 -17.18 -14.49
N PRO A 240 -0.21 -17.49 -14.26
CA PRO A 240 -1.39 -17.01 -15.02
C PRO A 240 -2.03 -15.71 -14.49
N VAL A 241 -1.43 -15.05 -13.50
CA VAL A 241 -1.93 -13.78 -12.97
C VAL A 241 -1.59 -12.63 -13.93
N ARG A 242 -2.60 -11.82 -14.28
CA ARG A 242 -2.44 -10.61 -15.08
C ARG A 242 -3.07 -9.41 -14.40
N VAL A 243 -2.23 -8.41 -14.10
CA VAL A 243 -2.67 -7.13 -13.56
C VAL A 243 -3.16 -6.24 -14.71
N ARG A 244 -4.46 -5.92 -14.69
CA ARG A 244 -5.17 -5.16 -15.73
C ARG A 244 -5.18 -3.66 -15.46
N GLY A 245 -4.97 -3.22 -14.22
CA GLY A 245 -4.99 -1.81 -13.89
C GLY A 245 -4.54 -1.50 -12.47
N TYR A 246 -4.18 -0.23 -12.29
CA TYR A 246 -3.74 0.35 -11.02
C TYR A 246 -4.60 1.56 -10.69
N ILE A 247 -5.08 1.64 -9.44
CA ILE A 247 -5.92 2.72 -8.93
C ILE A 247 -5.19 3.38 -7.77
N LEU A 248 -4.75 4.62 -7.96
CA LEU A 248 -3.95 5.36 -6.98
C LEU A 248 -4.82 6.40 -6.27
N LEU A 249 -5.11 6.19 -4.99
CA LEU A 249 -5.91 7.13 -4.18
C LEU A 249 -4.99 8.03 -3.37
N ALA A 250 -4.94 9.33 -3.70
CA ALA A 250 -4.05 10.30 -3.05
C ALA A 250 -2.62 9.75 -2.81
N PRO A 251 -1.92 9.27 -3.86
CA PRO A 251 -0.68 8.53 -3.69
C PRO A 251 0.41 9.39 -3.06
N PHE A 252 1.14 8.81 -2.11
CA PHE A 252 2.16 9.50 -1.32
C PHE A 252 3.47 9.61 -2.10
N PHE A 253 3.63 10.72 -2.80
CA PHE A 253 4.87 11.12 -3.45
C PHE A 253 5.43 12.38 -2.80
N GLY A 254 6.73 12.59 -2.93
CA GLY A 254 7.41 13.77 -2.43
C GLY A 254 8.63 14.11 -3.28
N GLY A 255 9.28 15.21 -2.95
CA GLY A 255 10.48 15.66 -3.63
C GLY A 255 11.39 16.46 -2.71
N TYR A 256 12.59 16.77 -3.19
CA TYR A 256 13.52 17.63 -2.45
C TYR A 256 13.01 19.07 -2.37
N ALA A 257 12.48 19.59 -3.48
CA ALA A 257 11.91 20.93 -3.52
C ALA A 257 10.46 20.89 -3.05
N ARG A 258 10.07 21.88 -2.24
CA ARG A 258 8.67 22.12 -1.91
C ARG A 258 7.91 22.55 -3.14
N THR A 259 6.75 21.95 -3.31
CA THR A 259 5.74 22.36 -4.27
C THR A 259 4.97 23.56 -3.73
N LYS A 260 4.35 24.34 -4.61
CA LYS A 260 3.48 25.46 -4.19
C LYS A 260 2.32 25.02 -3.29
N SER A 261 1.83 23.78 -3.45
CA SER A 261 0.80 23.21 -2.58
C SER A 261 1.29 22.98 -1.14
N GLU A 262 2.60 22.77 -0.95
CA GLU A 262 3.21 22.63 0.38
C GLU A 262 3.53 23.98 1.05
N GLU A 263 3.37 25.10 0.36
CA GLU A 263 3.56 26.45 0.93
C GLU A 263 2.27 27.00 1.57
N GLY A 264 1.15 26.31 1.38
CA GLY A 264 -0.18 26.69 1.90
C GLY A 264 -0.37 26.41 3.40
N PRO A 265 -1.55 26.74 3.95
CA PRO A 265 -1.87 26.44 5.35
C PRO A 265 -1.84 24.94 5.59
N SER A 266 -1.26 24.55 6.73
CA SER A 266 -1.15 23.15 7.12
C SER A 266 -2.52 22.47 7.23
N GLU A 267 -2.64 21.27 6.66
CA GLU A 267 -3.77 20.38 6.94
C GLU A 267 -3.79 19.96 8.42
N GLY A 268 -4.98 19.65 8.94
CA GLY A 268 -5.14 19.30 10.35
C GLY A 268 -4.62 17.91 10.73
N LEU A 269 -4.71 16.93 9.84
CA LEU A 269 -4.34 15.53 10.11
C LEU A 269 -2.98 15.14 9.51
N LEU A 270 -2.74 15.48 8.25
CA LEU A 270 -1.51 15.18 7.52
C LEU A 270 -0.75 16.47 7.21
N ASN A 271 -0.20 17.10 8.26
CA ASN A 271 0.63 18.28 8.10
C ASN A 271 2.02 17.97 7.53
N LEU A 272 2.71 19.00 7.05
CA LEU A 272 4.05 18.87 6.44
C LEU A 272 5.07 18.21 7.39
N GLU A 273 5.01 18.52 8.68
CA GLU A 273 5.91 17.94 9.67
C GLU A 273 5.74 16.41 9.78
N ILE A 274 4.49 15.92 9.74
CA ILE A 274 4.18 14.49 9.72
C ILE A 274 4.65 13.85 8.41
N LEU A 275 4.39 14.49 7.27
CA LEU A 275 4.79 13.97 5.96
C LEU A 275 6.31 13.87 5.84
N ASP A 276 7.04 14.90 6.28
CA ASP A 276 8.51 14.91 6.32
C ASP A 276 9.05 13.79 7.20
N ARG A 277 8.44 13.57 8.37
CA ARG A 277 8.80 12.46 9.25
C ARG A 277 8.56 11.11 8.60
N TYR A 278 7.46 10.93 7.87
CA TYR A 278 7.24 9.71 7.10
C TYR A 278 8.32 9.49 6.05
N ILE A 279 8.71 10.53 5.30
CA ILE A 279 9.79 10.45 4.33
C ILE A 279 11.11 10.09 5.02
N TYR A 280 11.45 10.75 6.14
CA TYR A 280 12.69 10.52 6.87
C TYR A 280 12.80 9.09 7.43
N ARG A 281 11.71 8.57 8.01
CA ARG A 281 11.67 7.22 8.59
C ARG A 281 11.75 6.13 7.52
N SER A 282 11.06 6.33 6.40
CA SER A 282 10.91 5.32 5.35
C SER A 282 12.13 5.19 4.43
N ASN A 283 12.92 6.24 4.25
CA ASN A 283 14.12 6.19 3.40
C ASN A 283 15.34 5.69 4.15
N ILE A 284 16.22 4.91 3.52
CA ILE A 284 17.54 4.59 4.07
C ILE A 284 18.28 5.91 4.33
N ALA A 285 18.77 6.10 5.56
CA ALA A 285 19.57 7.28 5.89
C ALA A 285 20.71 7.42 4.87
N TYR A 286 20.76 8.58 4.21
CA TYR A 286 21.79 8.97 3.27
C TYR A 286 23.19 8.69 3.87
N ARG A 287 23.90 7.67 3.37
CA ARG A 287 25.35 7.64 3.52
C ARG A 287 25.89 8.68 2.55
N ARG A 288 26.67 9.64 3.05
CA ARG A 288 27.38 10.64 2.23
C ARG A 288 28.02 9.94 1.02
N GLY A 289 27.57 10.28 -0.19
CA GLY A 289 28.14 9.78 -1.45
C GLY A 289 27.29 8.76 -2.24
N GLN A 290 26.10 8.37 -1.79
CA GLN A 290 25.18 7.54 -2.59
C GLN A 290 23.98 8.36 -3.11
N SER A 291 23.53 8.09 -4.34
CA SER A 291 22.30 8.66 -4.90
C SER A 291 21.07 8.25 -4.07
N TRP A 292 20.10 9.15 -3.89
CA TRP A 292 18.91 8.94 -3.05
C TRP A 292 18.09 7.71 -3.49
N PRO A 293 17.46 6.97 -2.55
CA PRO A 293 16.48 5.93 -2.90
C PRO A 293 15.29 6.55 -3.65
N THR A 294 15.07 6.11 -4.88
CA THR A 294 14.09 6.66 -5.85
C THR A 294 12.62 6.37 -5.53
N TYR A 295 12.30 5.77 -4.39
CA TYR A 295 10.99 5.16 -4.16
C TYR A 295 9.87 6.17 -3.81
N ILE A 296 10.17 7.28 -3.13
CA ILE A 296 9.16 8.33 -2.86
C ILE A 296 9.18 9.43 -3.94
N ILE A 297 10.28 9.53 -4.70
CA ILE A 297 10.61 10.71 -5.52
C ILE A 297 9.99 10.67 -6.93
N ARG A 298 9.63 9.50 -7.45
CA ARG A 298 9.22 9.38 -8.87
C ARG A 298 7.70 9.37 -9.07
N ALA A 299 7.11 10.55 -9.21
CA ALA A 299 5.79 10.70 -9.85
C ALA A 299 5.88 11.15 -11.32
N ALA A 300 6.84 12.04 -11.65
CA ALA A 300 6.85 12.76 -12.92
C ALA A 300 7.45 11.99 -14.11
N GLU A 301 8.46 11.14 -13.92
CA GLU A 301 9.20 10.50 -15.03
C GLU A 301 8.48 9.30 -15.67
N VAL A 302 7.45 8.75 -15.01
CA VAL A 302 6.83 7.47 -15.42
C VAL A 302 5.59 7.65 -16.27
N LEU A 303 4.85 8.76 -16.12
CA LEU A 303 3.71 9.04 -17.02
C LEU A 303 4.18 9.18 -18.47
N GLU A 304 5.36 9.77 -18.68
CA GLU A 304 5.99 9.85 -20.00
C GLU A 304 6.40 8.47 -20.54
N ALA A 305 6.89 7.56 -19.69
CA ALA A 305 7.30 6.22 -20.11
C ALA A 305 6.11 5.31 -20.47
N VAL A 306 4.99 5.42 -19.73
CA VAL A 306 3.75 4.68 -20.02
C VAL A 306 3.07 5.21 -21.29
N ASP A 307 3.12 6.53 -21.53
CA ASP A 307 2.63 7.13 -22.77
C ASP A 307 3.56 6.84 -23.97
N ALA A 308 4.88 6.78 -23.76
CA ALA A 308 5.84 6.40 -24.79
C ALA A 308 5.62 4.95 -25.25
N GLY A 309 5.41 4.01 -24.34
CA GLY A 309 5.11 2.61 -24.68
C GLY A 309 3.78 2.40 -25.44
N ARG A 310 2.81 3.31 -25.28
CA ARG A 310 1.57 3.31 -26.08
C ARG A 310 1.75 3.89 -27.48
N ARG A 311 2.68 4.83 -27.66
CA ARG A 311 2.99 5.42 -28.98
C ARG A 311 3.78 4.47 -29.87
N GLU A 312 4.64 3.63 -29.30
CA GLU A 312 5.44 2.66 -30.06
C GLU A 312 4.65 1.42 -30.52
N SER A 313 3.42 1.21 -30.03
CA SER A 313 2.56 0.06 -30.38
C SER A 313 1.39 0.39 -31.31
N GLY A 314 1.26 1.64 -31.79
CA GLY A 314 0.28 2.06 -32.80
C GLY A 314 0.83 1.99 -34.23
N PRO A 315 0.00 1.74 -35.27
CA PRO A 315 0.47 1.80 -36.64
C PRO A 315 0.94 3.22 -37.00
N PRO A 316 1.95 3.38 -37.88
CA PRO A 316 2.51 4.70 -38.19
C PRO A 316 1.41 5.57 -38.81
N THR A 317 1.04 6.64 -38.10
CA THR A 317 0.11 7.64 -38.62
C THR A 317 0.90 8.58 -39.53
N SER A 318 0.50 8.67 -40.79
CA SER A 318 1.00 9.64 -41.75
C SER A 318 0.77 11.06 -41.23
N GLU A 319 1.82 11.88 -41.19
CA GLU A 319 1.75 13.29 -40.83
C GLU A 319 0.71 14.06 -41.67
N PRO A 320 -0.13 14.91 -41.05
CA PRO A 320 -0.79 15.96 -41.80
C PRO A 320 0.10 17.20 -41.84
N ILE A 321 0.49 17.56 -43.07
CA ILE A 321 1.02 18.88 -43.43
C ILE A 321 -0.07 19.92 -43.11
N TRP A 322 0.22 20.87 -42.21
CA TRP A 322 -0.56 22.12 -42.14
C TRP A 322 0.34 23.29 -41.75
N THR A 323 0.60 24.17 -42.73
CA THR A 323 1.17 25.50 -42.56
C THR A 323 0.01 26.50 -42.44
N GLY A 324 -0.09 27.20 -41.31
CA GLY A 324 -1.07 28.27 -41.15
C GLY A 324 -1.06 28.87 -39.75
N GLU A 325 -0.54 30.09 -39.63
CA GLU A 325 -0.63 30.91 -38.41
C GLU A 325 -2.09 31.33 -38.11
N PRO A 326 -2.46 31.52 -36.83
CA PRO A 326 -3.80 31.91 -36.45
C PRO A 326 -4.03 33.43 -36.55
N GLN A 327 -5.04 33.84 -37.32
CA GLN A 327 -5.63 35.18 -37.29
C GLN A 327 -6.71 35.26 -36.19
N PRO A 328 -6.81 36.37 -35.43
CA PRO A 328 -7.82 36.52 -34.39
C PRO A 328 -9.14 37.00 -35.00
N ARG A 329 -10.27 36.39 -34.60
CA ARG A 329 -11.60 36.96 -34.83
C ARG A 329 -12.35 37.16 -33.52
N SER A 330 -12.88 38.38 -33.45
CA SER A 330 -13.68 39.02 -32.42
C SER A 330 -15.07 38.44 -32.24
N GLY A 331 -15.56 38.48 -30.99
CA GLY A 331 -16.88 38.98 -30.60
C GLY A 331 -18.12 38.24 -31.07
N GLY A 332 -18.83 37.59 -30.14
CA GLY A 332 -20.19 37.11 -30.34
C GLY A 332 -20.81 36.61 -29.04
N ALA A 333 -21.69 37.43 -28.46
CA ALA A 333 -22.41 37.21 -27.21
C ALA A 333 -23.31 35.97 -27.25
N TRP A 334 -23.46 35.31 -26.09
CA TRP A 334 -24.58 34.41 -25.82
C TRP A 334 -25.29 34.84 -24.55
N THR A 335 -26.57 35.11 -24.72
CA THR A 335 -27.54 35.58 -23.75
C THR A 335 -28.05 34.48 -22.84
N ASP A 336 -28.33 34.93 -21.63
CA ASP A 336 -29.01 34.33 -20.49
C ASP A 336 -30.42 33.81 -20.82
N LEU A 337 -30.77 32.60 -20.34
CA LEU A 337 -32.16 32.12 -20.26
C LEU A 337 -32.37 31.28 -18.99
N GLY A 338 -32.84 31.96 -17.94
CA GLY A 338 -34.13 31.67 -17.31
C GLY A 338 -34.22 30.52 -16.30
N HIS A 339 -34.02 30.84 -15.01
CA HIS A 339 -34.63 30.11 -13.89
C HIS A 339 -35.99 30.72 -13.53
N GLY A 340 -37.05 29.91 -13.65
CA GLY A 340 -38.41 30.22 -13.16
C GLY A 340 -38.56 29.82 -11.69
N GLY A 341 -39.18 30.71 -10.92
CA GLY A 341 -39.20 30.71 -9.46
C GLY A 341 -40.23 29.82 -8.75
N ARG A 342 -40.09 29.90 -7.43
CA ARG A 342 -40.80 29.24 -6.32
C ARG A 342 -42.32 29.41 -6.33
N ARG A 343 -43.01 28.42 -5.77
CA ARG A 343 -43.91 28.60 -4.61
C ARG A 343 -43.59 27.57 -3.56
#